data_AF-A0A530LDZ4-F1
#
_entry.id   AF-A0A530LDZ4-F1
#
_cell.length_a   1.000
_cell.length_b   1.000
_cell.length_c   1.000
_cell.angle_alpha   90.00
_cell.angle_beta   90.00
_cell.angle_gamma   90.00
#
_symmetry.space_group_name_H-M   'P 1'
#
loop_
_entity.id
_entity.type
_entity.pdbx_description
1 polymer ?
#
loop_
_entity_poly.entity_id
_entity_poly.type
_entity_poly.pdbx_seq_one_letter_code
_entity_poly.pdbx_strand_id
1 'polypeptide(L)'
;MTGSKDYVVADIALAGWGRKEIEIAETEMPGLMACREEFGDKKPLKGARITGSLHMTIQTAVLIETLKALGADIRWASCNIFSTQDHAAAAIAEAGIPVFAVKGETLEDYWVYTDKIFQWADGGTSNMILDDGGDATMYILIGARAEAGEDVLSNPGSEEEEILFAQIKKRMQASPGFFTKQKEAIRGVT
;
A
#
# COMPACT_ATOMS: atom_id res chain seq x y z
N MET A 1 9.00 25.45 5.08
CA MET A 1 8.44 24.51 6.07
C MET A 1 8.53 23.12 5.46
N THR A 2 9.35 22.24 6.03
CA THR A 2 9.49 20.85 5.56
C THR A 2 8.21 20.12 5.91
N GLY A 3 7.32 19.96 4.92
CA GLY A 3 6.15 19.09 5.07
C GLY A 3 6.61 17.71 5.55
N SER A 4 5.92 17.16 6.55
CA SER A 4 6.15 15.80 7.00
C SER A 4 6.13 14.86 5.80
N LYS A 5 7.17 14.01 5.68
CA LYS A 5 7.31 13.10 4.54
C LYS A 5 6.28 11.98 4.67
N ASP A 6 5.47 11.77 3.64
CA ASP A 6 4.37 10.78 3.62
C ASP A 6 4.88 9.40 3.18
N TYR A 7 5.88 8.89 3.89
CA TYR A 7 6.44 7.54 3.70
C TYR A 7 7.12 7.07 4.99
N VAL A 8 7.26 5.75 5.16
CA VAL A 8 8.08 5.10 6.19
C VAL A 8 8.90 4.01 5.51
N VAL A 9 10.22 4.21 5.44
CA VAL A 9 11.19 3.29 4.83
C VAL A 9 12.44 3.24 5.73
N ALA A 10 13.23 2.17 5.65
CA ALA A 10 14.36 1.96 6.56
C ALA A 10 15.43 3.07 6.44
N ASP A 11 15.83 3.38 5.20
CA ASP A 11 16.83 4.40 4.91
C ASP A 11 16.61 4.98 3.51
N ILE A 12 16.26 6.27 3.44
CA ILE A 12 16.04 6.96 2.16
C ILE A 12 17.33 7.11 1.35
N ALA A 13 18.51 7.04 1.98
CA ALA A 13 19.80 7.14 1.28
C ALA A 13 20.06 5.95 0.33
N LEU A 14 19.31 4.84 0.49
CA LEU A 14 19.39 3.67 -0.38
C LEU A 14 18.72 3.86 -1.75
N ALA A 15 17.99 4.96 -1.96
CA ALA A 15 17.20 5.18 -3.16
C ALA A 15 18.03 5.14 -4.46
N GLY A 16 19.26 5.69 -4.44
CA GLY A 16 20.16 5.63 -5.59
C GLY A 16 20.63 4.21 -5.96
N TRP A 17 20.71 3.29 -4.98
CA TRP A 17 20.96 1.88 -5.25
C TRP A 17 19.70 1.21 -5.81
N GLY A 18 18.54 1.44 -5.17
CA GLY A 18 17.26 0.92 -5.65
C GLY A 18 16.97 1.31 -7.10
N ARG A 19 17.23 2.57 -7.47
CA ARG A 19 17.06 3.04 -8.86
C ARG A 19 17.87 2.21 -9.86
N LYS A 20 19.15 1.94 -9.56
CA LYS A 20 20.01 1.13 -10.44
C LYS A 20 19.49 -0.29 -10.61
N GLU A 21 19.00 -0.90 -9.54
CA GLU A 21 18.42 -2.25 -9.63
C GLU A 21 17.07 -2.26 -10.35
N ILE A 22 16.24 -1.22 -10.18
CA ILE A 22 14.99 -1.05 -10.94
C ILE A 22 15.29 -0.95 -12.44
N GLU A 23 16.26 -0.13 -12.84
CA GLU A 23 16.67 0.00 -14.26
C GLU A 23 17.14 -1.34 -14.86
N ILE A 24 17.84 -2.16 -14.08
CA ILE A 24 18.22 -3.52 -14.50
C ILE A 24 16.98 -4.43 -14.57
N ALA A 25 16.10 -4.38 -13.58
CA ALA A 25 14.90 -5.21 -13.55
C ALA A 25 13.94 -4.90 -14.71
N GLU A 26 13.86 -3.63 -15.16
CA GLU A 26 13.08 -3.24 -16.33
C GLU A 26 13.48 -4.00 -17.60
N THR A 27 14.77 -4.33 -17.78
CA THR A 27 15.22 -5.12 -18.94
C THR A 27 14.78 -6.58 -18.88
N GLU A 28 14.47 -7.10 -17.68
CA GLU A 28 14.01 -8.46 -17.44
C GLU A 28 12.48 -8.56 -17.27
N MET A 29 11.75 -7.45 -17.36
CA MET A 29 10.29 -7.38 -17.19
C MET A 29 9.59 -6.86 -18.45
N PRO A 30 9.75 -7.51 -19.62
CA PRO A 30 9.29 -6.98 -20.91
C PRO A 30 7.76 -6.78 -20.97
N GLY A 31 6.98 -7.57 -20.23
CA GLY A 31 5.53 -7.42 -20.18
C GLY A 31 5.09 -6.08 -19.57
N LEU A 32 5.73 -5.65 -18.49
CA LEU A 32 5.43 -4.35 -17.86
C LEU A 32 5.90 -3.20 -18.73
N MET A 33 7.08 -3.32 -19.34
CA MET A 33 7.61 -2.28 -20.24
C MET A 33 6.74 -2.12 -21.49
N ALA A 34 6.27 -3.22 -22.07
CA ALA A 34 5.31 -3.19 -23.17
C ALA A 34 3.98 -2.52 -22.77
N CYS A 35 3.47 -2.78 -21.55
CA CYS A 35 2.28 -2.10 -21.04
C CYS A 35 2.49 -0.57 -20.93
N ARG A 36 3.67 -0.13 -20.47
CA ARG A 36 4.01 1.30 -20.42
C ARG A 36 4.01 1.92 -21.82
N GLU A 37 4.60 1.24 -22.81
CA GLU A 37 4.62 1.71 -24.20
C GLU A 37 3.21 1.76 -24.81
N GLU A 38 2.43 0.69 -24.67
CA GLU A 38 1.11 0.58 -25.33
C GLU A 38 0.04 1.50 -24.71
N PHE A 39 0.11 1.72 -23.40
CA PHE A 39 -0.95 2.39 -22.63
C PHE A 39 -0.52 3.68 -21.94
N GLY A 40 0.78 4.02 -21.93
CA GLY A 40 1.32 5.19 -21.25
C GLY A 40 0.68 6.50 -21.70
N ASP A 41 0.50 6.69 -23.01
CA ASP A 41 -0.14 7.90 -23.56
C ASP A 41 -1.65 7.94 -23.34
N LYS A 42 -2.29 6.76 -23.32
CA LYS A 42 -3.75 6.63 -23.12
C LYS A 42 -4.15 6.90 -21.67
N LYS A 43 -3.22 6.76 -20.71
CA LYS A 43 -3.43 6.93 -19.27
C LYS A 43 -4.72 6.24 -18.77
N PRO A 44 -4.91 4.93 -19.03
CA PRO A 44 -6.18 4.26 -18.72
C PRO A 44 -6.50 4.24 -17.23
N LEU A 45 -5.50 4.38 -16.36
CA LEU A 45 -5.67 4.42 -14.91
C LEU A 45 -5.80 5.85 -14.36
N LYS A 46 -5.98 6.87 -15.22
CA LYS A 46 -6.20 8.24 -14.75
C LYS A 46 -7.43 8.30 -13.83
N GLY A 47 -7.22 8.78 -12.62
CA GLY A 47 -8.24 8.85 -11.57
C GLY A 47 -8.39 7.58 -10.73
N ALA A 48 -7.65 6.51 -11.05
CA ALA A 48 -7.49 5.38 -10.14
C ALA A 48 -6.63 5.79 -8.94
N ARG A 49 -7.06 5.36 -7.76
CA ARG A 49 -6.41 5.56 -6.47
C ARG A 49 -6.15 4.18 -5.89
N ILE A 50 -4.99 3.65 -6.22
CA ILE A 50 -4.61 2.26 -5.97
C ILE A 50 -3.88 2.20 -4.63
N THR A 51 -4.40 1.35 -3.76
CA THR A 51 -3.72 0.90 -2.56
C THR A 51 -3.12 -0.48 -2.83
N GLY A 52 -1.80 -0.61 -2.70
CA GLY A 52 -1.09 -1.88 -2.88
C GLY A 52 -0.61 -2.48 -1.57
N SER A 53 -0.84 -3.78 -1.39
CA SER A 53 -0.32 -4.62 -0.30
C SER A 53 0.34 -5.86 -0.89
N LEU A 54 1.56 -5.68 -1.38
CA LEU A 54 2.37 -6.72 -2.04
C LEU A 54 3.80 -6.57 -1.54
N HIS A 55 4.57 -7.65 -1.53
CA HIS A 55 5.99 -7.61 -1.16
C HIS A 55 6.71 -6.42 -1.79
N MET A 56 7.30 -5.54 -0.97
CA MET A 56 7.94 -4.31 -1.45
C MET A 56 9.36 -4.60 -1.97
N THR A 57 9.44 -5.21 -3.15
CA THR A 57 10.69 -5.61 -3.83
C THR A 57 11.00 -4.72 -5.04
N ILE A 58 12.16 -4.94 -5.67
CA ILE A 58 12.52 -4.30 -6.95
C ILE A 58 11.50 -4.63 -8.06
N GLN A 59 11.00 -5.86 -8.11
CA GLN A 59 10.01 -6.25 -9.13
C GLN A 59 8.68 -5.51 -8.90
N THR A 60 8.26 -5.38 -7.64
CA THR A 60 7.08 -4.60 -7.27
C THR A 60 7.30 -3.11 -7.54
N ALA A 61 8.51 -2.58 -7.36
CA ALA A 61 8.83 -1.22 -7.75
C ALA A 61 8.60 -0.97 -9.26
N VAL A 62 8.99 -1.91 -10.14
CA VAL A 62 8.69 -1.82 -11.59
C VAL A 62 7.18 -1.85 -11.86
N LEU A 63 6.42 -2.67 -11.12
CA LEU A 63 4.96 -2.69 -11.19
C LEU A 63 4.34 -1.34 -10.77
N ILE A 64 4.75 -0.80 -9.62
CA ILE A 64 4.30 0.50 -9.10
C ILE A 64 4.53 1.60 -10.14
N GLU A 65 5.73 1.70 -10.69
CA GLU A 65 6.07 2.71 -11.69
C GLU A 65 5.32 2.50 -13.00
N THR A 66 4.97 1.26 -13.34
CA THR A 66 4.08 0.96 -14.47
C THR A 66 2.69 1.51 -14.21
N LEU A 67 2.07 1.21 -13.08
CA LEU A 67 0.76 1.74 -12.72
C LEU A 67 0.73 3.28 -12.72
N LYS A 68 1.81 3.91 -12.22
CA LYS A 68 1.97 5.37 -12.23
C LYS A 68 2.09 5.91 -13.66
N ALA A 69 2.89 5.26 -14.50
CA ALA A 69 3.03 5.59 -15.92
C ALA A 69 1.69 5.45 -16.67
N LEU A 70 0.82 4.53 -16.25
CA LEU A 70 -0.53 4.36 -16.79
C LEU A 70 -1.56 5.34 -16.20
N GLY A 71 -1.16 6.23 -15.28
CA GLY A 71 -1.96 7.36 -14.79
C GLY A 71 -2.55 7.20 -13.38
N ALA A 72 -2.25 6.12 -12.66
CA ALA A 72 -2.75 5.90 -11.31
C ALA A 72 -2.11 6.86 -10.28
N ASP A 73 -2.85 7.16 -9.22
CA ASP A 73 -2.28 7.60 -7.95
C ASP A 73 -2.15 6.40 -7.01
N ILE A 74 -1.07 6.33 -6.23
CA ILE A 74 -0.62 5.08 -5.62
C ILE A 74 -0.15 5.31 -4.18
N ARG A 75 -0.50 4.38 -3.29
CA ARG A 75 0.08 4.22 -1.96
C ARG A 75 0.39 2.73 -1.73
N TRP A 76 1.49 2.42 -1.07
CA TRP A 76 1.98 1.04 -0.98
C TRP A 76 2.48 0.62 0.41
N ALA A 77 2.24 -0.63 0.77
CA ALA A 77 2.83 -1.32 1.90
C ALA A 77 3.22 -2.75 1.47
N SER A 78 4.09 -3.37 2.26
CA SER A 78 4.40 -4.79 2.11
C SER A 78 3.28 -5.66 2.68
N CYS A 79 3.09 -6.88 2.16
CA CYS A 79 2.22 -7.90 2.76
C CYS A 79 2.98 -8.92 3.63
N ASN A 80 4.27 -8.68 3.88
CA ASN A 80 5.07 -9.54 4.76
C ASN A 80 6.24 -8.77 5.38
N ILE A 81 6.39 -8.91 6.70
CA ILE A 81 7.34 -8.18 7.54
C ILE A 81 8.82 -8.36 7.17
N PHE A 82 9.19 -9.42 6.45
CA PHE A 82 10.61 -9.67 6.07
C PHE A 82 10.88 -9.57 4.58
N SER A 83 9.85 -9.35 3.76
CA SER A 83 9.96 -9.42 2.29
C SER A 83 10.47 -8.13 1.65
N THR A 84 10.39 -7.01 2.36
CA THR A 84 10.82 -5.70 1.85
C THR A 84 12.29 -5.72 1.45
N GLN A 85 12.58 -5.16 0.28
CA GLN A 85 13.93 -4.74 -0.11
C GLN A 85 14.02 -3.23 0.13
N ASP A 86 14.73 -2.82 1.19
CA ASP A 86 14.67 -1.43 1.66
C ASP A 86 15.16 -0.41 0.62
N HIS A 87 16.10 -0.80 -0.25
CA HIS A 87 16.54 0.04 -1.35
C HIS A 87 15.47 0.21 -2.43
N ALA A 88 14.63 -0.80 -2.68
CA ALA A 88 13.47 -0.67 -3.55
C ALA A 88 12.43 0.28 -2.96
N ALA A 89 12.11 0.11 -1.67
CA ALA A 89 11.18 0.98 -0.95
C ALA A 89 11.67 2.44 -0.96
N ALA A 90 12.96 2.67 -0.70
CA ALA A 90 13.58 3.99 -0.75
C ALA A 90 13.50 4.64 -2.13
N ALA A 91 13.76 3.88 -3.21
CA ALA A 91 13.69 4.40 -4.57
C ALA A 91 12.28 4.83 -4.98
N ILE A 92 11.25 4.08 -4.58
CA ILE A 92 9.85 4.45 -4.82
C ILE A 92 9.44 5.66 -3.97
N ALA A 93 9.85 5.70 -2.70
CA ALA A 93 9.61 6.85 -1.82
C ALA A 93 10.28 8.13 -2.35
N GLU A 94 11.53 8.06 -2.84
CA GLU A 94 12.24 9.19 -3.46
C GLU A 94 11.55 9.66 -4.75
N ALA A 95 10.95 8.74 -5.52
CA ALA A 95 10.13 9.07 -6.68
C ALA A 95 8.78 9.75 -6.33
N GLY A 96 8.52 10.01 -5.04
CA GLY A 96 7.34 10.73 -4.56
C GLY A 96 6.09 9.88 -4.43
N ILE A 97 6.23 8.55 -4.40
CA ILE A 97 5.11 7.62 -4.17
C ILE A 97 5.14 7.18 -2.70
N PRO A 98 4.05 7.37 -1.94
CA PRO A 98 3.96 6.92 -0.55
C PRO A 98 4.18 5.42 -0.38
N VAL A 99 5.21 5.06 0.39
CA VAL A 99 5.56 3.67 0.74
C VAL A 99 5.70 3.56 2.25
N PHE A 100 5.10 2.52 2.83
CA PHE A 100 5.15 2.19 4.25
C PHE A 100 5.60 0.73 4.37
N ALA A 101 6.92 0.52 4.34
CA ALA A 101 7.49 -0.83 4.33
C ALA A 101 8.94 -0.78 4.80
N VAL A 102 9.27 -1.63 5.77
CA VAL A 102 10.62 -1.78 6.34
C VAL A 102 10.92 -3.25 6.51
N LYS A 103 12.09 -3.72 6.06
CA LYS A 103 12.48 -5.10 6.33
C LYS A 103 12.69 -5.34 7.82
N GLY A 104 11.95 -6.29 8.37
CA GLY A 104 11.98 -6.60 9.80
C GLY A 104 11.11 -5.70 10.65
N GLU A 105 10.08 -5.05 10.06
CA GLU A 105 9.03 -4.36 10.80
C GLU A 105 8.31 -5.30 11.80
N THR A 106 7.77 -4.74 12.88
CA THR A 106 6.96 -5.52 13.82
C THR A 106 5.55 -5.74 13.26
N LEU A 107 4.78 -6.66 13.86
CA LEU A 107 3.38 -6.84 13.50
C LEU A 107 2.53 -5.58 13.77
N GLU A 108 2.87 -4.78 14.79
CA GLU A 108 2.20 -3.49 15.01
C GLU A 108 2.49 -2.50 13.89
N ASP A 109 3.75 -2.37 13.48
CA ASP A 109 4.14 -1.51 12.38
C ASP A 109 3.48 -1.97 11.07
N TYR A 110 3.46 -3.27 10.80
CA TYR A 110 2.78 -3.88 9.66
C TYR A 110 1.32 -3.42 9.53
N TRP A 111 0.52 -3.58 10.59
CA TRP A 111 -0.89 -3.17 10.55
C TRP A 111 -1.07 -1.64 10.53
N VAL A 112 -0.14 -0.88 11.11
CA VAL A 112 -0.10 0.59 10.95
C VAL A 112 0.16 0.96 9.49
N TYR A 113 1.05 0.25 8.80
CA TYR A 113 1.35 0.47 7.39
C TYR A 113 0.18 0.09 6.48
N THR A 114 -0.50 -1.03 6.75
CA THR A 114 -1.75 -1.42 6.08
C THR A 114 -2.86 -0.38 6.27
N ASP A 115 -2.92 0.30 7.42
CA ASP A 115 -3.84 1.43 7.61
C ASP A 115 -3.40 2.69 6.82
N LYS A 116 -2.09 2.96 6.71
CA LYS A 116 -1.52 4.14 6.03
C LYS A 116 -1.74 4.17 4.53
N ILE A 117 -1.82 3.01 3.89
CA ILE A 117 -2.04 2.91 2.44
C ILE A 117 -3.45 3.31 2.01
N PHE A 118 -4.41 3.39 2.93
CA PHE A 118 -5.77 3.91 2.68
C PHE A 118 -5.94 5.39 3.05
N GLN A 119 -4.93 6.02 3.66
CA GLN A 119 -5.00 7.41 4.12
C GLN A 119 -4.44 8.37 3.09
N TRP A 120 -5.30 8.93 2.26
CA TRP A 120 -4.87 9.90 1.27
C TRP A 120 -4.80 11.32 1.84
N ALA A 121 -3.81 12.10 1.41
CA ALA A 121 -3.54 13.44 1.92
C ALA A 121 -4.70 14.44 1.75
N ASP A 122 -5.57 14.24 0.76
CA ASP A 122 -6.79 15.03 0.52
C ASP A 122 -8.01 14.54 1.33
N GLY A 123 -7.86 13.51 2.17
CA GLY A 123 -8.95 12.86 2.90
C GLY A 123 -9.90 12.02 2.02
N GLY A 124 -9.52 11.78 0.76
CA GLY A 124 -10.23 10.88 -0.12
C GLY A 124 -9.97 9.41 0.17
N THR A 125 -10.61 8.55 -0.60
CA THR A 125 -10.56 7.09 -0.44
C THR A 125 -9.86 6.43 -1.63
N SER A 126 -9.30 5.26 -1.38
CA SER A 126 -8.87 4.37 -2.45
C SER A 126 -10.10 3.93 -3.26
N ASN A 127 -9.91 3.60 -4.53
CA ASN A 127 -10.97 3.04 -5.36
C ASN A 127 -10.60 1.68 -5.99
N MET A 128 -9.36 1.24 -5.78
CA MET A 128 -8.86 -0.07 -6.19
C MET A 128 -7.91 -0.59 -5.11
N ILE A 129 -7.91 -1.90 -4.89
CA ILE A 129 -6.91 -2.62 -4.08
C ILE A 129 -6.13 -3.54 -5.01
N LEU A 130 -4.81 -3.59 -4.86
CA LEU A 130 -3.94 -4.61 -5.42
C LEU A 130 -3.37 -5.39 -4.23
N ASP A 131 -3.72 -6.65 -4.06
CA ASP A 131 -3.52 -7.38 -2.80
C ASP A 131 -2.82 -8.73 -3.03
N ASP A 132 -1.89 -9.08 -2.14
CA ASP A 132 -1.26 -10.40 -2.06
C ASP A 132 -1.37 -10.90 -0.62
N GLY A 133 -2.01 -12.05 -0.42
CA GLY A 133 -2.39 -12.59 0.88
C GLY A 133 -3.77 -12.15 1.39
N GLY A 134 -4.26 -10.97 0.97
CA GLY A 134 -5.63 -10.51 1.25
C GLY A 134 -5.79 -9.63 2.50
N ASP A 135 -4.70 -9.19 3.11
CA ASP A 135 -4.72 -8.44 4.37
C ASP A 135 -5.30 -7.04 4.24
N ALA A 136 -5.03 -6.33 3.13
CA ALA A 136 -5.63 -5.02 2.90
C ALA A 136 -7.15 -5.12 2.70
N THR A 137 -7.59 -6.17 1.99
CA THR A 137 -9.01 -6.48 1.79
C THR A 137 -9.68 -6.85 3.12
N MET A 138 -9.06 -7.74 3.89
CA MET A 138 -9.56 -8.18 5.20
C MET A 138 -9.68 -7.00 6.16
N TYR A 139 -8.67 -6.12 6.23
CA TYR A 139 -8.66 -4.93 7.08
C TYR A 139 -9.90 -4.06 6.85
N ILE A 140 -10.23 -3.78 5.58
CA ILE A 140 -11.40 -2.98 5.23
C ILE A 140 -12.72 -3.68 5.56
N LEU A 141 -12.84 -4.97 5.24
CA LEU A 141 -14.09 -5.70 5.45
C LEU A 141 -14.39 -5.96 6.93
N ILE A 142 -13.41 -6.36 7.73
CA ILE A 142 -13.59 -6.56 9.17
C ILE A 142 -13.90 -5.22 9.85
N GLY A 143 -13.15 -4.16 9.52
CA GLY A 143 -13.41 -2.83 10.06
C GLY A 143 -14.83 -2.32 9.74
N ALA A 144 -15.32 -2.53 8.52
CA ALA A 144 -16.66 -2.12 8.13
C ALA A 144 -17.77 -2.92 8.83
N ARG A 145 -17.54 -4.22 9.12
CA ARG A 145 -18.46 -5.05 9.91
C ARG A 145 -18.51 -4.57 11.37
N ALA A 146 -17.36 -4.24 11.94
CA ALA A 146 -17.28 -3.65 13.28
C ALA A 146 -17.99 -2.29 13.34
N GLU A 147 -17.84 -1.42 12.34
CA GLU A 147 -18.59 -0.16 12.23
C GLU A 147 -20.10 -0.37 12.08
N ALA A 148 -20.54 -1.47 11.44
CA ALA A 148 -21.94 -1.85 11.35
C ALA A 148 -22.52 -2.45 12.65
N GLY A 149 -21.69 -2.60 13.69
CA GLY A 149 -22.10 -3.09 15.01
C GLY A 149 -21.99 -4.60 15.18
N GLU A 150 -21.36 -5.33 14.24
CA GLU A 150 -21.05 -6.74 14.46
C GLU A 150 -19.91 -6.90 15.49
N ASP A 151 -20.05 -7.88 16.39
CA ASP A 151 -19.00 -8.23 17.35
C ASP A 151 -17.93 -9.13 16.70
N VAL A 152 -17.02 -8.49 15.96
CA VAL A 152 -15.94 -9.17 15.21
C VAL A 152 -14.55 -8.92 15.76
N LEU A 153 -14.41 -8.17 16.86
CA LEU A 153 -13.11 -7.72 17.41
C LEU A 153 -12.87 -8.12 18.88
N SER A 154 -13.68 -9.01 19.44
CA SER A 154 -13.65 -9.36 20.87
C SER A 154 -12.90 -10.65 21.20
N ASN A 155 -12.78 -11.57 20.24
CA ASN A 155 -12.20 -12.91 20.47
C ASN A 155 -11.09 -13.22 19.46
N PRO A 156 -9.89 -12.63 19.62
CA PRO A 156 -8.76 -12.92 18.73
C PRO A 156 -8.27 -14.36 18.94
N GLY A 157 -7.93 -15.04 17.84
CA GLY A 157 -7.39 -16.39 17.81
C GLY A 157 -5.87 -16.46 17.75
N SER A 158 -5.18 -15.33 17.56
CA SER A 158 -3.73 -15.22 17.46
C SER A 158 -3.22 -13.85 17.93
N GLU A 159 -1.91 -13.74 18.18
CA GLU A 159 -1.23 -12.47 18.46
C GLU A 159 -1.41 -11.46 17.31
N GLU A 160 -1.34 -11.93 16.07
CA GLU A 160 -1.57 -11.09 14.90
C GLU A 160 -3.00 -10.52 14.85
N GLU A 161 -4.01 -11.34 15.18
CA GLU A 161 -5.39 -10.87 15.27
C GLU A 161 -5.60 -9.87 16.43
N GLU A 162 -4.93 -10.05 17.57
CA GLU A 162 -4.95 -9.07 18.66
C GLU A 162 -4.49 -7.68 18.17
N ILE A 163 -3.39 -7.65 17.43
CA ILE A 163 -2.80 -6.42 16.89
C ILE A 163 -3.70 -5.82 15.80
N LEU A 164 -4.19 -6.62 14.86
CA LEU A 164 -5.15 -6.21 13.84
C LEU A 164 -6.38 -5.57 14.47
N PHE A 165 -6.98 -6.23 15.46
CA PHE A 165 -8.19 -5.73 16.13
C PHE A 165 -7.92 -4.44 16.90
N ALA A 166 -6.75 -4.32 17.53
CA ALA A 166 -6.32 -3.09 18.17
C ALA A 166 -6.18 -1.95 17.15
N GLN A 167 -5.58 -2.20 15.98
CA GLN A 167 -5.43 -1.22 14.92
C GLN A 167 -6.78 -0.81 14.31
N ILE A 168 -7.73 -1.74 14.12
CA ILE A 168 -9.09 -1.42 13.68
C ILE A 168 -9.78 -0.51 14.71
N LYS A 169 -9.75 -0.86 16.00
CA LYS A 169 -10.34 -0.04 17.07
C LYS A 169 -9.74 1.37 17.09
N LYS A 170 -8.41 1.48 16.95
CA LYS A 170 -7.70 2.76 16.87
C LYS A 170 -8.17 3.60 15.68
N ARG A 171 -8.32 3.02 14.49
CA ARG A 171 -8.84 3.72 13.30
C ARG A 171 -10.29 4.15 13.48
N MET A 172 -11.17 3.28 13.99
CA MET A 172 -12.57 3.63 14.25
C MET A 172 -12.70 4.80 15.22
N GLN A 173 -11.87 4.86 16.26
CA GLN A 173 -11.84 5.98 17.21
C GLN A 173 -11.29 7.26 16.57
N ALA A 174 -10.23 7.16 15.77
CA ALA A 174 -9.60 8.31 15.13
C ALA A 174 -10.43 8.90 13.99
N SER A 175 -11.19 8.07 13.26
CA SER A 175 -11.96 8.48 12.09
C SER A 175 -13.21 7.59 11.94
N PRO A 176 -14.27 7.82 12.73
CA PRO A 176 -15.50 7.04 12.64
C PRO A 176 -16.11 7.05 11.23
N GLY A 177 -16.50 5.88 10.72
CA GLY A 177 -17.07 5.72 9.38
C GLY A 177 -16.02 5.57 8.27
N PHE A 178 -14.73 5.52 8.62
CA PHE A 178 -13.63 5.34 7.68
C PHE A 178 -13.79 4.05 6.88
N PHE A 179 -14.04 2.93 7.55
CA PHE A 179 -14.06 1.62 6.88
C PHE A 179 -15.28 1.48 5.97
N THR A 180 -16.43 1.95 6.42
CA THR A 180 -17.66 1.96 5.63
C THR A 180 -17.49 2.79 4.36
N LYS A 181 -17.00 4.03 4.49
CA LYS A 181 -16.73 4.92 3.35
C LYS A 181 -15.70 4.31 2.39
N GLN A 182 -14.64 3.71 2.92
CA GLN A 182 -13.62 3.07 2.10
C GLN A 182 -14.18 1.85 1.35
N LYS A 183 -14.92 0.96 2.05
CA LYS A 183 -15.58 -0.20 1.44
C LYS A 183 -16.49 0.19 0.28
N GLU A 184 -17.31 1.23 0.45
CA GLU A 184 -18.22 1.73 -0.59
C GLU A 184 -17.50 2.34 -1.79
N ALA A 185 -16.28 2.86 -1.60
CA ALA A 185 -15.49 3.48 -2.67
C ALA A 185 -14.68 2.49 -3.51
N ILE A 186 -14.37 1.30 -2.98
CA ILE A 186 -13.62 0.27 -3.70
C ILE A 186 -14.45 -0.30 -4.86
N ARG A 187 -13.88 -0.26 -6.06
CA ARG A 187 -14.49 -0.78 -7.29
C ARG A 187 -14.06 -2.21 -7.61
N GLY A 188 -12.96 -2.66 -7.02
CA GLY A 188 -12.43 -4.01 -7.20
C GLY A 188 -11.12 -4.24 -6.45
N VAL A 189 -10.80 -5.51 -6.28
CA VAL A 189 -9.52 -6.03 -5.81
C VAL A 189 -8.97 -6.99 -6.85
N THR A 190 -7.65 -6.99 -7.01
CA THR A 190 -6.90 -7.94 -7.86
C THR A 190 -5.70 -8.47 -7.13
#